data_AF-A0A349D2G4-F1
#
_entry.id   AF-A0A349D2G4-F1
#
_cell.length_a   1.000
_cell.length_b   1.000
_cell.length_c   1.000
_cell.angle_alpha   90.00
_cell.angle_beta   90.00
_cell.angle_gamma   90.00
#
_symmetry.space_group_name_H-M   'P 1'
#
loop_
_entity.id
_entity.type
_entity.pdbx_description
1 polymer ?
#
loop_
_entity_poly.entity_id
_entity_poly.type
_entity_poly.pdbx_seq_one_letter_code
_entity_poly.pdbx_strand_id
1 'polypeptide(L)'
;MDPSYGRSQSRAREVTAAQQSYDAAAEALDAALASATEAQDARDEAKDAYTEAKDQKADAKQVYVAARADYKAADAEEKAETLEEMNTAKTDYQESLQGVTNAKTNYAAAKTAYTTAKSAYAGAKRTVKTEASTLKAAKKAYEDATR
;
A
#
# COMPACT_ATOMS: atom_id res chain seq x y z
N MET A 1 -22.18 32.79 46.06
CA MET A 1 -21.52 31.74 45.27
C MET A 1 -20.26 32.34 44.66
N ASP A 2 -19.11 31.74 44.92
CA ASP A 2 -17.82 32.24 44.43
C ASP A 2 -17.67 31.94 42.91
N PRO A 3 -17.53 32.95 42.04
CA PRO A 3 -17.34 32.76 40.59
C PRO A 3 -16.09 31.94 40.21
N SER A 4 -15.15 31.78 41.14
CA SER A 4 -13.92 31.00 40.96
C SER A 4 -14.21 29.50 40.81
N TYR A 5 -15.16 28.95 41.57
CA TYR A 5 -15.46 27.52 41.60
C TYR A 5 -16.12 26.99 40.31
N GLY A 6 -16.93 27.81 39.65
CA GLY A 6 -17.53 27.46 38.36
C GLY A 6 -16.52 27.47 37.21
N ARG A 7 -15.53 28.36 37.26
CA ARG A 7 -14.48 28.48 36.24
C ARG A 7 -13.50 27.31 36.29
N SER A 8 -13.07 26.89 37.47
CA SER A 8 -12.17 25.74 37.64
C SER A 8 -12.80 24.43 37.18
N GLN A 9 -14.09 24.19 37.44
CA GLN A 9 -14.80 23.01 36.92
C GLN A 9 -14.94 23.01 35.39
N SER A 10 -15.19 24.17 34.78
CA SER A 10 -15.22 24.29 33.31
C SER A 10 -13.86 23.96 32.69
N ARG A 11 -12.77 24.51 33.26
CA ARG A 11 -11.41 24.25 32.78
C ARG A 11 -10.97 22.79 32.97
N ALA A 12 -11.39 22.14 34.05
CA ALA A 12 -11.12 20.70 34.24
C ALA A 12 -11.77 19.86 33.13
N ARG A 13 -13.00 20.18 32.72
CA ARG A 13 -13.69 19.48 31.63
C ARG A 13 -12.98 19.71 30.28
N GLU A 14 -12.49 20.91 30.03
CA GLU A 14 -11.70 21.24 28.83
C GLU A 14 -10.41 20.41 28.75
N VAL A 15 -9.70 20.23 29.87
CA VAL A 15 -8.51 19.37 29.93
C VAL A 15 -8.87 17.92 29.60
N THR A 16 -9.95 17.39 30.18
CA THR A 16 -10.41 16.03 29.89
C THR A 16 -10.77 15.85 28.42
N ALA A 17 -11.51 16.80 27.83
CA ALA A 17 -11.87 16.74 26.41
C ALA A 17 -10.63 16.81 25.50
N ALA A 18 -9.68 17.70 25.80
CA ALA A 18 -8.45 17.80 25.03
C ALA A 18 -7.57 16.53 25.16
N GLN A 19 -7.59 15.87 26.32
CA GLN A 19 -6.88 14.61 26.52
C GLN A 19 -7.51 13.50 25.67
N GLN A 20 -8.84 13.38 25.68
CA GLN A 20 -9.56 12.42 24.84
C GLN A 20 -9.28 12.63 23.35
N SER A 21 -9.29 13.88 22.87
CA SER A 21 -8.94 14.18 21.47
C SER A 21 -7.50 13.82 21.12
N TYR A 22 -6.56 14.08 22.03
CA TYR A 22 -5.16 13.70 21.84
C TYR A 22 -4.98 12.19 21.78
N ASP A 23 -5.62 11.44 22.69
CA ASP A 23 -5.53 9.98 22.74
C ASP A 23 -6.12 9.37 21.46
N ALA A 24 -7.29 9.85 21.01
CA ALA A 24 -7.89 9.42 19.74
C ALA A 24 -7.01 9.74 18.53
N ALA A 25 -6.33 10.90 18.52
CA ALA A 25 -5.39 11.25 17.45
C ALA A 25 -4.16 10.33 17.45
N ALA A 26 -3.66 9.93 18.63
CA ALA A 26 -2.55 9.00 18.76
C ALA A 26 -2.92 7.61 18.24
N GLU A 27 -4.09 7.09 18.62
CA GLU A 27 -4.61 5.81 18.09
C GLU A 27 -4.76 5.84 16.56
N ALA A 28 -5.27 6.95 16.00
CA ALA A 28 -5.38 7.12 14.56
C ALA A 28 -4.01 7.18 13.85
N LEU A 29 -2.99 7.73 14.50
CA LEU A 29 -1.62 7.74 13.97
C LEU A 29 -1.03 6.33 13.92
N ASP A 30 -1.23 5.53 14.96
CA ASP A 30 -0.75 4.15 15.01
C ASP A 30 -1.44 3.28 13.95
N ALA A 31 -2.76 3.43 13.79
CA ALA A 31 -3.52 2.76 12.73
C ALA A 31 -3.04 3.17 11.33
N ALA A 32 -2.78 4.47 11.12
CA ALA A 32 -2.27 4.96 9.84
C ALA A 32 -0.83 4.47 9.55
N LEU A 33 0.00 4.28 10.58
CA LEU A 33 1.34 3.71 10.43
C LEU A 33 1.27 2.23 10.02
N ALA A 34 0.39 1.45 10.67
CA ALA A 34 0.17 0.05 10.33
C ALA A 34 -0.28 -0.08 8.87
N SER A 35 -1.30 0.69 8.46
CA SER A 35 -1.79 0.71 7.08
C SER A 35 -0.72 1.14 6.07
N ALA A 36 0.11 2.13 6.40
CA ALA A 36 1.21 2.56 5.53
C ALA A 36 2.29 1.48 5.36
N THR A 37 2.51 0.66 6.39
CA THR A 37 3.48 -0.45 6.38
C THR A 37 2.95 -1.60 5.53
N GLU A 38 1.70 -2.04 5.78
CA GLU A 38 1.05 -3.07 4.98
C GLU A 38 0.98 -2.70 3.49
N ALA A 39 0.64 -1.44 3.19
CA ALA A 39 0.60 -0.97 1.81
C ALA A 39 1.99 -0.89 1.16
N GLN A 40 3.05 -0.69 1.95
CA GLN A 40 4.42 -0.76 1.46
C GLN A 40 4.79 -2.19 1.08
N ASP A 41 4.52 -3.14 1.98
CA ASP A 41 4.83 -4.56 1.78
C ASP A 41 4.10 -5.10 0.54
N ALA A 42 2.79 -4.82 0.41
CA ALA A 42 2.01 -5.20 -0.76
C ALA A 42 2.54 -4.58 -2.06
N ARG A 43 3.07 -3.36 -2.00
CA ARG A 43 3.67 -2.67 -3.15
C ARG A 43 5.00 -3.29 -3.56
N ASP A 44 5.79 -3.76 -2.60
CA ASP A 44 7.07 -4.43 -2.88
C ASP A 44 6.83 -5.86 -3.40
N GLU A 45 5.90 -6.61 -2.82
CA GLU A 45 5.47 -7.93 -3.33
C GLU A 45 4.94 -7.83 -4.77
N ALA A 46 4.07 -6.87 -5.06
CA ALA A 46 3.55 -6.67 -6.42
C ALA A 46 4.64 -6.27 -7.42
N LYS A 47 5.71 -5.59 -6.97
CA LYS A 47 6.86 -5.24 -7.80
C LYS A 47 7.67 -6.47 -8.16
N ASP A 48 7.87 -7.36 -7.20
CA ASP A 48 8.62 -8.60 -7.40
C ASP A 48 7.84 -9.54 -8.33
N ALA A 49 6.54 -9.72 -8.13
CA ALA A 49 5.66 -10.46 -9.04
C ALA A 49 5.68 -9.89 -10.47
N TYR A 50 5.73 -8.55 -10.63
CA TYR A 50 5.86 -7.93 -11.95
C TYR A 50 7.23 -8.19 -12.60
N THR A 51 8.28 -8.35 -11.80
CA THR A 51 9.61 -8.70 -12.32
C THR A 51 9.62 -10.16 -12.75
N GLU A 52 9.16 -11.07 -11.90
CA GLU A 52 9.05 -12.50 -12.19
C GLU A 52 8.22 -12.77 -13.45
N ALA A 53 7.07 -12.10 -13.60
CA ALA A 53 6.24 -12.25 -14.81
C ALA A 53 6.99 -11.87 -16.10
N LYS A 54 7.91 -10.89 -16.06
CA LYS A 54 8.71 -10.53 -17.24
C LYS A 54 9.75 -11.60 -17.56
N ASP A 55 10.34 -12.21 -16.54
CA ASP A 55 11.32 -13.27 -16.70
C ASP A 55 10.64 -14.51 -17.29
N GLN A 56 9.50 -14.92 -16.72
CA GLN A 56 8.66 -16.00 -17.28
C GLN A 56 8.25 -15.74 -18.73
N LYS A 57 7.88 -14.51 -19.07
CA LYS A 57 7.59 -14.12 -20.46
C LYS A 57 8.84 -14.23 -21.36
N ALA A 58 10.01 -13.84 -20.86
CA ALA A 58 11.25 -13.95 -21.62
C ALA A 58 11.58 -15.42 -21.91
N ASP A 59 11.41 -16.30 -20.93
CA ASP A 59 11.64 -17.74 -21.06
C ASP A 59 10.63 -18.37 -22.03
N ALA A 60 9.33 -18.11 -21.85
CA ALA A 60 8.28 -18.60 -22.77
C ALA A 60 8.51 -18.14 -24.22
N LYS A 61 9.04 -16.91 -24.40
CA LYS A 61 9.42 -16.42 -25.73
C LYS A 61 10.57 -17.23 -26.33
N GLN A 62 11.59 -17.59 -25.55
CA GLN A 62 12.71 -18.39 -26.03
C GLN A 62 12.23 -19.78 -26.47
N VAL A 63 11.38 -20.42 -25.66
CA VAL A 63 10.76 -21.71 -25.99
C VAL A 63 9.96 -21.63 -27.29
N TYR A 64 9.10 -20.62 -27.43
CA TYR A 64 8.34 -20.42 -28.67
C TYR A 64 9.23 -20.20 -29.90
N VAL A 65 10.32 -19.43 -29.76
CA VAL A 65 11.28 -19.21 -30.85
C VAL A 65 11.99 -20.49 -31.25
N ALA A 66 12.37 -21.33 -30.28
CA ALA A 66 12.99 -22.63 -30.51
C ALA A 66 12.02 -23.59 -31.22
N ALA A 67 10.82 -23.81 -30.68
CA ALA A 67 9.81 -24.68 -31.28
C ALA A 67 9.43 -24.24 -32.71
N ARG A 68 9.40 -22.92 -32.96
CA ARG A 68 9.19 -22.39 -34.30
C ARG A 68 10.36 -22.66 -35.26
N ALA A 69 11.59 -22.72 -34.75
CA ALA A 69 12.76 -23.10 -35.55
C ALA A 69 12.72 -24.60 -35.89
N ASP A 70 12.37 -25.44 -34.92
CA ASP A 70 12.25 -26.88 -35.09
C ASP A 70 11.17 -27.22 -36.11
N TYR A 71 9.98 -26.62 -36.00
CA TYR A 71 8.93 -26.76 -37.03
C TYR A 71 9.38 -26.35 -38.44
N LYS A 72 10.26 -25.34 -38.57
CA LYS A 72 10.80 -24.93 -39.87
C LYS A 72 11.81 -25.94 -40.43
N ALA A 73 12.58 -26.59 -39.55
CA ALA A 73 13.58 -27.58 -39.91
C ALA A 73 12.98 -28.98 -40.15
N ALA A 74 11.84 -29.27 -39.52
CA ALA A 74 11.14 -30.55 -39.59
C ALA A 74 10.77 -30.96 -41.01
N ASP A 75 10.99 -32.24 -41.30
CA ASP A 75 10.57 -32.90 -42.53
C ASP A 75 9.05 -33.21 -42.52
N ALA A 76 8.58 -33.97 -43.49
CA ALA A 76 7.15 -34.26 -43.65
C ALA A 76 6.60 -35.20 -42.55
N GLU A 77 7.42 -36.08 -41.99
CA GLU A 77 7.01 -37.04 -40.97
C GLU A 77 6.92 -36.37 -39.59
N GLU A 78 7.84 -35.45 -39.29
CA GLU A 78 7.91 -34.70 -38.03
C GLU A 78 7.02 -33.43 -37.99
N LYS A 79 6.44 -33.05 -39.13
CA LYS A 79 5.75 -31.76 -39.30
C LYS A 79 4.56 -31.58 -38.36
N ALA A 80 3.81 -32.64 -38.12
CA ALA A 80 2.60 -32.59 -37.31
C ALA A 80 2.92 -32.38 -35.83
N GLU A 81 3.91 -33.12 -35.31
CA GLU A 81 4.36 -33.03 -33.92
C GLU A 81 4.98 -31.66 -33.62
N THR A 82 5.93 -31.21 -34.44
CA THR A 82 6.58 -29.90 -34.25
C THR A 82 5.61 -28.72 -34.42
N LEU A 83 4.53 -28.88 -35.20
CA LEU A 83 3.45 -27.88 -35.28
C LEU A 83 2.66 -27.80 -33.97
N GLU A 84 2.35 -28.94 -33.35
CA GLU A 84 1.67 -29.00 -32.06
C GLU A 84 2.51 -28.34 -30.97
N GLU A 85 3.79 -28.70 -30.86
CA GLU A 85 4.73 -28.09 -29.92
C GLU A 85 4.84 -26.57 -30.10
N MET A 86 4.97 -26.10 -31.35
CA MET A 86 5.01 -24.67 -31.65
C MET A 86 3.72 -23.97 -31.21
N ASN A 87 2.54 -24.59 -31.39
CA ASN A 87 1.26 -24.01 -30.98
C ASN A 87 1.10 -23.98 -29.46
N THR A 88 1.55 -25.01 -28.75
CA THR A 88 1.60 -25.03 -27.28
C THR A 88 2.49 -23.92 -26.76
N ALA A 89 3.75 -23.84 -27.22
CA ALA A 89 4.69 -22.80 -26.81
C ALA A 89 4.20 -21.38 -27.15
N LYS A 90 3.46 -21.23 -28.27
CA LYS A 90 2.82 -19.96 -28.64
C LYS A 90 1.74 -19.57 -27.63
N THR A 91 0.92 -20.52 -27.20
CA THR A 91 -0.12 -20.30 -26.19
C THR A 91 0.51 -19.86 -24.87
N ASP A 92 1.52 -20.58 -24.38
CA ASP A 92 2.25 -20.23 -23.16
C ASP A 92 2.85 -18.82 -23.24
N TYR A 93 3.44 -18.46 -24.39
CA TYR A 93 3.96 -17.11 -24.60
C TYR A 93 2.85 -16.05 -24.57
N GLN A 94 1.67 -16.33 -25.12
CA GLN A 94 0.53 -15.41 -25.06
C GLN A 94 -0.02 -15.27 -23.65
N GLU A 95 -0.10 -16.35 -22.88
CA GLU A 95 -0.51 -16.32 -21.47
C GLU A 95 0.48 -15.52 -20.62
N SER A 96 1.79 -15.71 -20.84
CA SER A 96 2.82 -14.94 -20.13
C SER A 96 2.74 -13.42 -20.42
N LEU A 97 2.37 -13.02 -21.64
CA LEU A 97 2.12 -11.62 -21.99
C LEU A 97 0.95 -11.04 -21.19
N GLN A 98 -0.12 -11.82 -21.01
CA GLN A 98 -1.24 -11.43 -20.17
C GLN A 98 -0.83 -11.36 -18.70
N GLY A 99 -0.03 -12.32 -18.21
CA GLY A 99 0.55 -12.32 -16.86
C GLY A 99 1.32 -11.03 -16.56
N VAL A 100 2.20 -10.60 -17.47
CA VAL A 100 2.93 -9.32 -17.37
C VAL A 100 1.98 -8.13 -17.29
N THR A 101 0.90 -8.13 -18.07
CA THR A 101 -0.09 -7.05 -18.08
C THR A 101 -0.86 -6.96 -16.76
N ASN A 102 -1.27 -8.11 -16.23
CA ASN A 102 -1.97 -8.21 -14.95
C ASN A 102 -1.07 -7.76 -13.80
N ALA A 103 0.16 -8.29 -13.73
CA ALA A 103 1.12 -7.94 -12.69
C ALA A 103 1.50 -6.44 -12.73
N LYS A 104 1.63 -5.85 -13.92
CA LYS A 104 1.83 -4.41 -14.08
C LYS A 104 0.68 -3.58 -13.51
N THR A 105 -0.56 -4.01 -13.77
CA THR A 105 -1.77 -3.36 -13.25
C THR A 105 -1.82 -3.43 -11.73
N ASN A 106 -1.55 -4.61 -11.16
CA ASN A 106 -1.51 -4.82 -9.72
C ASN A 106 -0.43 -3.96 -9.05
N TYR A 107 0.78 -3.90 -9.63
CA TYR A 107 1.85 -3.04 -9.12
C TYR A 107 1.46 -1.56 -9.13
N ALA A 108 0.78 -1.09 -10.19
CA ALA A 108 0.30 0.29 -10.26
C ALA A 108 -0.78 0.60 -9.20
N ALA A 109 -1.70 -0.35 -8.96
CA ALA A 109 -2.70 -0.24 -7.91
C ALA A 109 -2.04 -0.18 -6.51
N ALA A 110 -1.11 -1.10 -6.22
CA ALA A 110 -0.40 -1.14 -4.94
C ALA A 110 0.43 0.13 -4.68
N LYS A 111 1.08 0.67 -5.72
CA LYS A 111 1.78 1.97 -5.63
C LYS A 111 0.84 3.12 -5.28
N THR A 112 -0.38 3.11 -5.83
CA THR A 112 -1.40 4.11 -5.53
C THR A 112 -1.87 3.97 -4.07
N ALA A 113 -2.15 2.76 -3.62
CA ALA A 113 -2.53 2.48 -2.23
C ALA A 113 -1.45 2.94 -1.24
N TYR A 114 -0.19 2.61 -1.49
CA TYR A 114 0.94 3.08 -0.66
C TYR A 114 1.03 4.60 -0.58
N THR A 115 0.83 5.30 -1.71
CA THR A 115 0.86 6.77 -1.76
C THR A 115 -0.26 7.38 -0.90
N THR A 116 -1.45 6.80 -0.97
CA THR A 116 -2.60 7.20 -0.15
C THR A 116 -2.34 6.96 1.33
N ALA A 117 -1.90 5.75 1.71
CA ALA A 117 -1.64 5.39 3.10
C ALA A 117 -0.52 6.27 3.71
N LYS A 118 0.55 6.54 2.96
CA LYS A 118 1.62 7.45 3.36
C LYS A 118 1.12 8.88 3.59
N SER A 119 0.20 9.34 2.76
CA SER A 119 -0.41 10.67 2.91
C SER A 119 -1.31 10.73 4.15
N ALA A 120 -2.08 9.67 4.42
CA ALA A 120 -2.91 9.55 5.62
C ALA A 120 -2.04 9.56 6.90
N TYR A 121 -0.94 8.79 6.92
CA TYR A 121 0.02 8.79 8.02
C TYR A 121 0.62 10.19 8.27
N ALA A 122 1.02 10.90 7.21
CA ALA A 122 1.50 12.27 7.33
C ALA A 122 0.43 13.24 7.87
N GLY A 123 -0.84 13.03 7.48
CA GLY A 123 -1.99 13.75 8.03
C GLY A 123 -2.19 13.49 9.52
N ALA A 124 -2.25 12.23 9.92
CA ALA A 124 -2.42 11.83 11.32
C ALA A 124 -1.31 12.40 12.22
N LYS A 125 -0.06 12.42 11.74
CA LYS A 125 1.06 13.02 12.48
C LYS A 125 0.88 14.51 12.74
N ARG A 126 0.29 15.24 11.77
CA ARG A 126 -0.04 16.66 11.95
C ARG A 126 -1.17 16.83 12.96
N THR A 127 -2.20 15.98 12.91
CA THR A 127 -3.32 15.99 13.87
C THR A 127 -2.82 15.79 15.29
N VAL A 128 -1.99 14.77 15.56
CA VAL A 128 -1.40 14.54 16.89
C VAL A 128 -0.64 15.77 17.39
N LYS A 129 0.13 16.44 16.52
CA LYS A 129 0.86 17.66 16.89
C LYS A 129 -0.09 18.81 17.27
N THR A 130 -1.19 18.96 16.54
CA THR A 130 -2.23 19.95 16.84
C THR A 130 -2.89 19.64 18.19
N GLU A 131 -3.36 18.41 18.39
CA GLU A 131 -4.04 18.01 19.62
C GLU A 131 -3.11 18.08 20.85
N ALA A 132 -1.83 17.74 20.70
CA ALA A 132 -0.84 17.91 21.77
C ALA A 132 -0.69 19.38 22.19
N SER A 133 -0.76 20.31 21.22
CA SER A 133 -0.68 21.75 21.48
C SER A 133 -1.95 22.25 22.18
N THR A 134 -3.12 21.78 21.76
CA THR A 134 -4.41 22.06 22.39
C THR A 134 -4.44 21.56 23.84
N LEU A 135 -4.03 20.32 24.08
CA LEU A 135 -3.93 19.73 25.41
C LEU A 135 -2.99 20.52 26.32
N LYS A 136 -1.82 20.93 25.81
CA LYS A 136 -0.89 21.77 26.57
C LYS A 136 -1.51 23.11 26.94
N ALA A 137 -2.25 23.74 26.02
CA ALA A 137 -2.93 25.01 26.28
C ALA A 137 -4.05 24.86 27.33
N ALA A 138 -4.85 23.80 27.24
CA ALA A 138 -5.91 23.50 28.20
C ALA A 138 -5.34 23.27 29.61
N LYS A 139 -4.25 22.49 29.73
CA LYS A 139 -3.57 22.26 31.01
C LYS A 139 -3.07 23.56 31.63
N LYS A 140 -2.42 24.42 30.84
CA LYS A 140 -1.97 25.74 31.31
C LYS A 140 -3.13 26.62 31.79
N ALA A 141 -4.22 26.69 31.02
CA ALA A 141 -5.38 27.49 31.40
C ALA A 141 -6.08 27.00 32.67
N TYR A 142 -6.04 25.68 32.93
CA TYR A 142 -6.51 25.10 34.19
C TYR A 142 -5.61 25.47 35.37
N GLU A 143 -4.29 25.36 35.21
CA GLU A 143 -3.32 25.77 36.24
C GLU A 143 -3.45 27.25 36.59
N ASP A 144 -3.59 28.12 35.59
CA ASP A 144 -3.77 29.57 35.79
C ASP A 144 -5.10 29.91 36.49
N ALA A 145 -6.15 29.08 36.31
CA ALA A 145 -7.45 29.28 36.95
C ALA A 145 -7.55 28.70 38.38
N THR A 146 -6.54 27.95 38.81
CA THR A 146 -6.50 27.27 40.12
C THR A 146 -5.37 27.76 41.03
N ARG A 147 -4.58 28.73 40.55
CA ARG A 147 -3.67 29.55 41.35
C ARG A 147 -4.38 30.78 41.90
#